data_AF-A0A1R3IQ16-F1
#
_entry.id   AF-A0A1R3IQ16-F1
#
_cell.length_a   1.000
_cell.length_b   1.000
_cell.length_c   1.000
_cell.angle_alpha   90.00
_cell.angle_beta   90.00
_cell.angle_gamma   90.00
#
_symmetry.space_group_name_H-M   'P 1'
#
loop_
_entity.id
_entity.type
_entity.pdbx_description
1 polymer ?
#
loop_
_entity_poly.entity_id
_entity_poly.type
_entity_poly.pdbx_seq_one_letter_code
_entity_poly.pdbx_strand_id
1 'polypeptide(L)'
;MKIVTYNVNGLRQRISQFGSLLKLLNSFDADIICIQETKLRRQELTADLAIADGYESFFSCTRTSDKGRTGYSGVATFCRVKSAFSSVEAALPIAAEEGFTGLLGCSRKEVEASVAEGLEEFSREELLKVDSEGRCIITDHGHFVLFNLYGPRSASDDSDRIQFKHSFYKILEKRWESLLRRGRRIFVVGDLNIAPCAIDRCDAGPDFEKNEFRIWFRSMLVESGGHFFDVFRAKNPNRREAFTCWPSNTGAEQFNYGTRIDHILCAGSCLHEEDDLEGHDFVTCHVKECDILTEYKRWKPGNAPRWNGGWNIKLEGSDHAPVYTSLAEIPDVSEHSTPSLAARYLPMIHGLQQTLVSVLMRRQAAKQVKSHVDEKVKLEGCSNIVKRSITNCDVPGTNIPNCSLDQDSEYSILEVDKHSEDLTEEAACTTKIALNREYVSSMPNKEPVKRARKSQQLSLKSFFQKTPSLGNVVDSTSTDISTNQTGVLDSENQSQEAPAMDDQECSPKQNDMNASASSQGQVEQDGSPCLEKEKTNVALLEWQRIQLLMQNSIPLCKGHREPCVSRVVKKPGPTFGHRFYVCARAEGPASNPEANCGYFRWASSKSRPK
;
A
#
# COMPACT_ATOMS: atom_id res chain seq x y z
N MET A 1 -3.69 -19.41 13.10
CA MET A 1 -3.25 -18.09 12.58
C MET A 1 -4.05 -17.76 11.32
N LYS A 2 -4.40 -16.50 11.05
CA LYS A 2 -5.05 -16.07 9.80
C LYS A 2 -4.29 -14.91 9.14
N ILE A 3 -4.01 -15.05 7.85
CA ILE A 3 -3.29 -14.05 7.04
C ILE A 3 -4.27 -13.49 6.01
N VAL A 4 -4.34 -12.15 5.89
CA VAL A 4 -5.18 -11.42 4.94
C VAL A 4 -4.29 -10.57 4.04
N THR A 5 -4.63 -10.45 2.75
CA THR A 5 -3.94 -9.57 1.80
C THR A 5 -4.92 -8.74 0.98
N TYR A 6 -4.62 -7.46 0.74
CA TYR A 6 -5.57 -6.50 0.19
C TYR A 6 -4.91 -5.26 -0.48
N ASN A 7 -5.10 -5.10 -1.80
CA ASN A 7 -4.83 -3.82 -2.46
C ASN A 7 -5.92 -2.79 -2.07
N VAL A 8 -5.54 -1.79 -1.27
CA VAL A 8 -6.49 -0.82 -0.70
C VAL A 8 -6.78 0.39 -1.58
N ASN A 9 -6.05 0.56 -2.68
CA ASN A 9 -6.11 1.74 -3.56
C ASN A 9 -6.04 3.08 -2.78
N GLY A 10 -5.15 3.17 -1.78
CA GLY A 10 -4.94 4.33 -0.92
C GLY A 10 -5.43 4.13 0.52
N LEU A 11 -4.50 3.84 1.44
CA LEU A 11 -4.77 3.49 2.84
C LEU A 11 -5.55 4.57 3.61
N ARG A 12 -5.24 5.86 3.39
CA ARG A 12 -5.97 6.99 4.02
C ARG A 12 -7.47 6.95 3.77
N GLN A 13 -7.90 6.55 2.57
CA GLN A 13 -9.32 6.50 2.22
C GLN A 13 -10.04 5.35 2.94
N ARG A 14 -9.36 4.21 3.15
CA ARG A 14 -9.90 3.10 3.96
C ARG A 14 -10.04 3.50 5.42
N ILE A 15 -8.98 4.05 6.02
CA ILE A 15 -8.98 4.53 7.42
C ILE A 15 -10.12 5.53 7.62
N SER A 16 -10.33 6.47 6.68
CA SER A 16 -11.43 7.42 6.75
C SER A 16 -12.83 6.82 6.63
N GLN A 17 -13.01 5.67 5.96
CA GLN A 17 -14.31 4.99 5.86
C GLN A 17 -14.61 4.10 7.09
N PHE A 18 -13.57 3.52 7.73
CA PHE A 18 -13.72 2.75 8.98
C PHE A 18 -13.62 3.62 10.25
N GLY A 19 -13.25 4.90 10.10
CA GLY A 19 -13.13 5.89 11.18
C GLY A 19 -11.80 5.83 11.96
N SER A 20 -11.10 4.70 11.97
CA SER A 20 -9.72 4.59 12.45
C SER A 20 -8.98 3.39 11.85
N LEU A 21 -7.65 3.39 11.93
CA LEU A 21 -6.82 2.25 11.52
C LEU A 21 -7.16 0.98 12.32
N LEU A 22 -7.29 1.09 13.65
CA LEU A 22 -7.65 -0.05 14.49
C LEU A 22 -9.00 -0.67 14.10
N LYS A 23 -10.01 0.14 13.75
CA LYS A 23 -11.30 -0.36 13.24
C LYS A 23 -11.18 -1.06 11.88
N LEU A 24 -10.31 -0.55 11.00
CA LEU A 24 -10.00 -1.20 9.72
C LEU A 24 -9.32 -2.55 9.93
N LEU A 25 -8.27 -2.61 10.76
CA LEU A 25 -7.53 -3.86 11.03
C LEU A 25 -8.41 -4.92 11.71
N ASN A 26 -9.15 -4.52 12.75
CA ASN A 26 -10.04 -5.43 13.49
C ASN A 26 -11.18 -5.98 12.61
N SER A 27 -11.61 -5.27 11.57
CA SER A 27 -12.69 -5.74 10.69
C SER A 27 -12.33 -7.01 9.91
N PHE A 28 -11.03 -7.26 9.67
CA PHE A 28 -10.57 -8.46 8.96
C PHE A 28 -10.51 -9.71 9.86
N ASP A 29 -10.52 -9.55 11.18
CA ASP A 29 -10.14 -10.54 12.21
C ASP A 29 -8.99 -11.46 11.75
N ALA A 30 -7.78 -10.92 11.76
CA ALA A 30 -6.60 -11.61 11.25
C ALA A 30 -5.36 -11.29 12.11
N ASP A 31 -4.42 -12.23 12.10
CA ASP A 31 -3.13 -12.13 12.79
C ASP A 31 -2.11 -11.34 11.97
N ILE A 32 -2.12 -11.50 10.65
CA ILE A 32 -1.24 -10.77 9.74
C ILE A 32 -2.08 -10.17 8.61
N ILE A 33 -1.94 -8.85 8.37
CA ILE A 33 -2.71 -8.10 7.38
C ILE A 33 -1.74 -7.36 6.45
N CYS A 34 -1.68 -7.81 5.20
CA CYS A 34 -0.79 -7.31 4.16
C CYS A 34 -1.56 -6.35 3.23
N ILE A 35 -1.15 -5.09 3.22
CA ILE A 35 -1.81 -4.01 2.48
C ILE A 35 -0.93 -3.56 1.30
N GLN A 36 -1.52 -3.50 0.10
CA GLN A 36 -0.89 -2.99 -1.12
C GLN A 36 -1.52 -1.68 -1.61
N GLU A 37 -0.76 -0.89 -2.37
CA GLU A 37 -1.09 0.50 -2.74
C GLU A 37 -1.51 1.36 -1.54
N THR A 38 -0.63 1.46 -0.54
CA THR A 38 -0.86 2.37 0.60
C THR A 38 -0.97 3.83 0.16
N LYS A 39 -0.25 4.21 -0.92
CA LYS A 39 -0.15 5.56 -1.50
C LYS A 39 0.34 6.60 -0.49
N LEU A 40 1.36 6.21 0.26
CA LEU A 40 2.04 7.03 1.27
C LEU A 40 3.51 7.20 0.92
N ARG A 41 4.00 8.44 1.00
CA ARG A 41 5.45 8.72 1.04
C ARG A 41 5.96 8.50 2.45
N ARG A 42 7.26 8.23 2.61
CA ARG A 42 7.85 8.02 3.95
C ARG A 42 7.65 9.22 4.88
N GLN A 43 7.72 10.45 4.35
CA GLN A 43 7.50 11.70 5.11
C GLN A 43 6.01 11.94 5.47
N GLU A 44 5.09 11.16 4.92
CA GLU A 44 3.65 11.26 5.14
C GLU A 44 3.15 10.20 6.15
N LEU A 45 4.04 9.34 6.65
CA LEU A 45 3.77 8.36 7.70
C LEU A 45 3.58 9.06 9.05
N THR A 46 2.32 9.25 9.44
CA THR A 46 1.90 9.76 10.74
C THR A 46 1.36 8.62 11.61
N ALA A 47 1.34 8.79 12.94
CA ALA A 47 1.01 7.72 13.88
C ALA A 47 -0.39 7.11 13.63
N ASP A 48 -1.37 7.92 13.23
CA ASP A 48 -2.74 7.51 12.87
C ASP A 48 -2.84 6.56 11.67
N LEU A 49 -1.78 6.43 10.86
CA LEU A 49 -1.70 5.56 9.68
C LEU A 49 -0.90 4.28 9.91
N ALA A 50 -0.12 4.23 10.99
CA ALA A 50 0.92 3.23 11.16
C ALA A 50 0.89 2.55 12.54
N ILE A 51 0.34 3.19 13.57
CA ILE A 51 0.22 2.64 14.92
C ILE A 51 -1.25 2.34 15.20
N ALA A 52 -1.53 1.12 15.63
CA ALA A 52 -2.83 0.70 16.14
C ALA A 52 -2.59 -0.21 17.35
N ASP A 53 -3.37 -0.02 18.42
CA ASP A 53 -3.17 -0.78 19.65
C ASP A 53 -3.37 -2.28 19.40
N GLY A 54 -2.42 -3.11 19.85
CA GLY A 54 -2.39 -4.55 19.56
C GLY A 54 -1.85 -4.93 18.18
N TYR A 55 -1.28 -4.00 17.40
CA TYR A 55 -0.64 -4.28 16.12
C TYR A 55 0.73 -3.59 15.97
N GLU A 56 1.72 -4.35 15.53
CA GLU A 56 2.97 -3.82 14.98
C GLU A 56 2.91 -3.71 13.46
N SER A 57 3.71 -2.81 12.87
CA SER A 57 3.61 -2.52 11.45
C SER A 57 4.95 -2.24 10.77
N PHE A 58 5.06 -2.66 9.52
CA PHE A 58 6.28 -2.59 8.71
C PHE A 58 5.94 -1.98 7.34
N PHE A 59 6.65 -0.92 6.93
CA PHE A 59 6.27 -0.07 5.79
C PHE A 59 7.39 0.07 4.76
N SER A 60 7.07 -0.32 3.52
CA SER A 60 7.88 -0.02 2.33
C SER A 60 7.15 1.05 1.51
N CYS A 61 7.80 2.20 1.31
CA CYS A 61 7.21 3.36 0.65
C CYS A 61 8.01 3.69 -0.62
N THR A 62 7.36 4.24 -1.64
CA THR A 62 8.10 4.68 -2.83
C THR A 62 9.15 5.74 -2.47
N ARG A 63 10.37 5.51 -2.97
CA ARG A 63 11.53 6.41 -2.86
C ARG A 63 11.71 7.24 -4.15
N THR A 64 11.01 6.87 -5.22
CA THR A 64 10.98 7.52 -6.53
C THR A 64 10.39 8.94 -6.47
N SER A 65 11.08 9.91 -7.08
CA SER A 65 10.65 11.32 -7.15
C SER A 65 10.02 11.74 -8.49
N ASP A 66 9.89 10.80 -9.45
CA ASP A 66 9.36 11.04 -10.79
C ASP A 66 7.97 11.71 -10.79
N LYS A 67 7.75 12.57 -11.79
CA LYS A 67 6.46 13.27 -11.97
C LYS A 67 5.32 12.26 -12.12
N GLY A 68 4.32 12.36 -11.24
CA GLY A 68 3.18 11.45 -11.19
C GLY A 68 3.40 10.16 -10.39
N ARG A 69 4.62 9.89 -9.90
CA ARG A 69 4.97 8.69 -9.12
C ARG A 69 5.29 8.99 -7.65
N THR A 70 5.24 10.25 -7.24
CA THR A 70 5.50 10.67 -5.86
C THR A 70 4.34 10.31 -4.93
N GLY A 71 4.47 9.23 -4.15
CA GLY A 71 3.38 8.67 -3.33
C GLY A 71 2.49 7.67 -4.10
N TYR A 72 2.97 7.19 -5.25
CA TYR A 72 2.44 6.00 -5.93
C TYR A 72 2.94 4.72 -5.24
N SER A 73 2.32 3.56 -5.50
CA SER A 73 2.74 2.28 -4.90
C SER A 73 2.69 2.29 -3.35
N GLY A 74 3.60 1.56 -2.70
CA GLY A 74 3.71 1.42 -1.25
C GLY A 74 2.97 0.20 -0.71
N VAL A 75 3.64 -0.56 0.16
CA VAL A 75 3.08 -1.74 0.86
C VAL A 75 3.30 -1.64 2.37
N ALA A 76 2.40 -2.23 3.15
CA ALA A 76 2.52 -2.29 4.61
C ALA A 76 2.00 -3.63 5.15
N THR A 77 2.75 -4.24 6.06
CA THR A 77 2.32 -5.44 6.79
C THR A 77 2.01 -5.06 8.23
N PHE A 78 0.86 -5.48 8.75
CA PHE A 78 0.45 -5.34 10.15
C PHE A 78 0.39 -6.71 10.81
N CYS A 79 0.90 -6.82 12.03
CA CYS A 79 1.07 -8.04 12.80
C CYS A 79 0.41 -7.90 14.17
N ARG A 80 -0.61 -8.69 14.47
CA ARG A 80 -1.35 -8.72 15.74
C ARG A 80 -0.44 -9.22 16.86
N VAL A 81 -0.34 -8.48 17.96
CA VAL A 81 0.48 -8.84 19.13
C VAL A 81 -0.16 -8.43 20.45
N LYS A 82 0.05 -9.25 21.49
CA LYS A 82 -0.22 -8.89 22.89
C LYS A 82 0.88 -7.97 23.46
N SER A 83 2.11 -8.10 22.97
CA SER A 83 3.28 -7.36 23.45
C SER A 83 4.34 -7.22 22.34
N ALA A 84 4.97 -6.05 22.26
CA ALA A 84 5.97 -5.70 21.25
C ALA A 84 7.43 -5.79 21.74
N PHE A 85 7.64 -6.15 23.01
CA PHE A 85 8.97 -6.22 23.63
C PHE A 85 9.34 -7.62 24.13
N SER A 86 8.32 -8.45 24.35
CA SER A 86 8.39 -9.88 24.70
C SER A 86 7.17 -10.54 24.07
N SER A 87 7.35 -11.32 23.01
CA SER A 87 6.30 -12.16 22.43
C SER A 87 6.85 -13.50 21.99
N VAL A 88 6.00 -14.52 22.11
CA VAL A 88 6.16 -15.87 21.53
C VAL A 88 5.18 -16.09 20.38
N GLU A 89 4.29 -15.13 20.10
CA GLU A 89 3.25 -15.27 19.09
C GLU A 89 3.87 -15.19 17.69
N ALA A 90 3.82 -16.28 16.91
CA ALA A 90 4.37 -16.33 15.55
C ALA A 90 3.78 -15.30 14.56
N ALA A 91 2.75 -14.55 14.96
CA ALA A 91 2.24 -13.39 14.23
C ALA A 91 3.22 -12.20 14.25
N LEU A 92 4.03 -12.02 15.30
CA LEU A 92 5.13 -11.07 15.32
C LEU A 92 6.33 -11.66 14.56
N PRO A 93 6.96 -10.93 13.63
CA PRO A 93 8.13 -11.44 12.93
C PRO A 93 9.41 -11.24 13.74
N ILE A 94 10.31 -12.23 13.71
CA ILE A 94 11.64 -12.19 14.32
C ILE A 94 12.59 -11.24 13.58
N ALA A 95 12.36 -11.00 12.29
CA ALA A 95 13.11 -10.06 11.47
C ALA A 95 12.22 -9.45 10.36
N ALA A 96 12.59 -8.28 9.82
CA ALA A 96 11.88 -7.66 8.72
C ALA A 96 12.85 -6.89 7.79
N GLU A 97 12.59 -6.92 6.48
CA GLU A 97 13.41 -6.31 5.43
C GLU A 97 12.54 -5.39 4.56
N GLU A 98 13.04 -4.18 4.25
CA GLU A 98 12.41 -3.30 3.25
C GLU A 98 12.93 -3.65 1.86
N GLY A 99 12.04 -3.86 0.90
CA GLY A 99 12.44 -4.40 -0.40
C GLY A 99 12.64 -5.91 -0.35
N PHE A 100 13.47 -6.44 -1.26
CA PHE A 100 13.84 -7.87 -1.30
C PHE A 100 15.31 -8.13 -1.68
N THR A 101 16.10 -7.08 -1.90
CA THR A 101 17.48 -7.16 -2.39
C THR A 101 18.55 -7.01 -1.30
N GLY A 102 18.17 -6.84 -0.03
CA GLY A 102 19.06 -6.47 1.09
C GLY A 102 19.48 -4.98 1.12
N LEU A 103 19.38 -4.26 0.00
CA LEU A 103 20.03 -2.96 -0.18
C LEU A 103 19.33 -1.75 0.46
N LEU A 104 18.07 -1.86 0.90
CA LEU A 104 17.35 -0.74 1.53
C LEU A 104 17.58 -0.60 3.05
N GLY A 105 18.50 -1.40 3.61
CA GLY A 105 18.84 -1.48 5.04
C GLY A 105 19.29 -0.17 5.72
N CYS A 106 19.29 -0.19 7.05
CA CYS A 106 19.26 1.00 7.90
C CYS A 106 20.44 1.97 7.75
N SER A 107 20.09 3.27 7.70
CA SER A 107 21.07 4.34 7.92
C SER A 107 21.43 4.43 9.41
N ARG A 108 22.74 4.51 9.69
CA ARG A 108 23.45 4.67 10.98
C ARG A 108 23.86 3.37 11.68
N LYS A 109 25.16 3.07 11.50
CA LYS A 109 26.08 2.14 12.21
C LYS A 109 26.22 0.70 11.71
N GLU A 110 27.42 0.45 11.19
CA GLU A 110 28.26 -0.73 11.45
C GLU A 110 27.84 -2.11 10.89
N VAL A 111 26.74 -2.20 10.13
CA VAL A 111 26.57 -3.27 9.12
C VAL A 111 26.36 -2.61 7.75
N GLU A 112 27.21 -2.90 6.78
CA GLU A 112 26.99 -2.47 5.40
C GLU A 112 25.79 -3.21 4.81
N ALA A 113 24.94 -2.51 4.06
CA ALA A 113 23.78 -3.13 3.41
C ALA A 113 24.26 -4.06 2.28
N SER A 114 24.44 -5.34 2.62
CA SER A 114 24.87 -6.40 1.71
C SER A 114 23.77 -6.73 0.70
N VAL A 115 24.19 -7.10 -0.51
CA VAL A 115 23.31 -7.77 -1.47
C VAL A 115 22.76 -9.05 -0.83
N ALA A 116 21.46 -9.30 -1.03
CA ALA A 116 20.85 -10.54 -0.55
C ALA A 116 21.41 -11.76 -1.29
N GLU A 117 21.69 -12.82 -0.52
CA GLU A 117 22.22 -14.10 -1.00
C GLU A 117 21.51 -14.62 -2.25
N GLY A 118 22.26 -14.93 -3.30
CA GLY A 118 21.75 -15.41 -4.59
C GLY A 118 21.41 -14.32 -5.59
N LEU A 119 21.65 -13.04 -5.28
CA LEU A 119 21.46 -11.90 -6.18
C LEU A 119 22.78 -11.26 -6.64
N GLU A 120 23.92 -11.91 -6.41
CA GLU A 120 25.26 -11.42 -6.73
C GLU A 120 25.54 -11.30 -8.24
N GLU A 121 24.68 -11.92 -9.08
CA GLU A 121 24.74 -11.77 -10.55
C GLU A 121 24.21 -10.41 -11.07
N PHE A 122 23.52 -9.63 -10.23
CA PHE A 122 22.86 -8.38 -10.64
C PHE A 122 23.68 -7.15 -10.25
N SER A 123 23.60 -6.08 -11.05
CA SER A 123 24.22 -4.81 -10.66
C SER A 123 23.48 -4.18 -9.47
N ARG A 124 24.21 -3.45 -8.63
CA ARG A 124 23.65 -2.76 -7.46
C ARG A 124 22.57 -1.74 -7.88
N GLU A 125 22.75 -1.15 -9.05
CA GLU A 125 21.85 -0.20 -9.69
C GLU A 125 20.52 -0.84 -10.10
N GLU A 126 20.54 -2.07 -10.64
CA GLU A 126 19.32 -2.83 -10.96
C GLU A 126 18.55 -3.25 -9.70
N LEU A 127 19.27 -3.74 -8.69
CA LEU A 127 18.71 -4.12 -7.39
C LEU A 127 18.03 -2.93 -6.70
N LEU A 128 18.73 -1.78 -6.60
CA LEU A 128 18.16 -0.54 -6.07
C LEU A 128 16.99 -0.02 -6.92
N LYS A 129 17.00 -0.21 -8.25
CA LYS A 129 15.93 0.21 -9.15
C LYS A 129 14.63 -0.54 -8.88
N VAL A 130 14.66 -1.89 -8.75
CA VAL A 130 13.43 -2.68 -8.50
C VAL A 130 12.82 -2.39 -7.13
N ASP A 131 13.67 -2.20 -6.11
CA ASP A 131 13.24 -1.89 -4.74
C ASP A 131 12.79 -0.42 -4.54
N SER A 132 13.24 0.51 -5.39
CA SER A 132 12.93 1.96 -5.26
C SER A 132 11.43 2.31 -5.25
N GLU A 133 10.59 1.45 -5.83
CA GLU A 133 9.15 1.69 -5.95
C GLU A 133 8.34 1.32 -4.70
N GLY A 134 8.96 0.83 -3.62
CA GLY A 134 8.27 0.48 -2.37
C GLY A 134 7.25 -0.64 -2.57
N ARG A 135 7.65 -1.70 -3.29
CA ARG A 135 6.79 -2.80 -3.76
C ARG A 135 6.83 -4.07 -2.91
N CYS A 136 7.81 -4.17 -2.03
CA CYS A 136 8.02 -5.33 -1.17
C CYS A 136 8.33 -4.89 0.26
N ILE A 137 7.72 -5.57 1.22
CA ILE A 137 8.14 -5.62 2.62
C ILE A 137 8.15 -7.11 3.01
N ILE A 138 9.26 -7.59 3.56
CA ILE A 138 9.42 -8.97 4.00
C ILE A 138 9.33 -9.01 5.53
N THR A 139 8.60 -9.99 6.06
CA THR A 139 8.56 -10.31 7.49
C THR A 139 8.89 -11.79 7.70
N ASP A 140 9.93 -12.09 8.48
CA ASP A 140 10.34 -13.46 8.82
C ASP A 140 9.68 -13.85 10.15
N HIS A 141 8.84 -14.89 10.12
CA HIS A 141 8.07 -15.39 11.27
C HIS A 141 8.68 -16.66 11.88
N GLY A 142 9.97 -16.92 11.64
CA GLY A 142 10.68 -18.12 12.06
C GLY A 142 10.30 -19.34 11.22
N HIS A 143 9.06 -19.80 11.37
CA HIS A 143 8.51 -20.95 10.64
C HIS A 143 8.41 -20.70 9.13
N PHE A 144 8.09 -19.48 8.71
CA PHE A 144 7.98 -19.05 7.31
C PHE A 144 8.44 -17.60 7.11
N VAL A 145 8.81 -17.26 5.88
CA VAL A 145 9.14 -15.90 5.43
C VAL A 145 7.99 -15.38 4.56
N LEU A 146 7.41 -14.24 4.93
CA LEU A 146 6.26 -13.63 4.27
C LEU A 146 6.68 -12.44 3.40
N PHE A 147 6.41 -12.53 2.10
CA PHE A 147 6.60 -11.46 1.13
C PHE A 147 5.26 -10.78 0.86
N ASN A 148 5.09 -9.55 1.34
CA ASN A 148 3.95 -8.70 0.98
C ASN A 148 4.32 -7.87 -0.26
N LEU A 149 3.67 -8.17 -1.39
CA LEU A 149 4.05 -7.67 -2.71
C LEU A 149 2.97 -6.87 -3.41
N TYR A 150 3.41 -5.79 -4.06
CA TYR A 150 2.66 -5.09 -5.10
C TYR A 150 3.41 -5.19 -6.44
N GLY A 151 3.02 -6.19 -7.24
CA GLY A 151 3.60 -6.52 -8.54
C GLY A 151 3.51 -5.37 -9.55
N PRO A 152 4.49 -5.19 -10.45
CA PRO A 152 4.44 -4.12 -11.43
C PRO A 152 3.31 -4.31 -12.45
N ARG A 153 2.40 -3.34 -12.52
CA ARG A 153 1.51 -3.21 -13.66
C ARG A 153 2.27 -2.67 -14.88
N SER A 154 2.04 -3.29 -16.03
CA SER A 154 2.49 -2.85 -17.35
C SER A 154 1.28 -2.68 -18.28
N ALA A 155 1.39 -1.77 -19.24
CA ALA A 155 0.49 -1.65 -20.38
C ALA A 155 1.22 -2.16 -21.63
N SER A 156 0.49 -2.62 -22.65
CA SER A 156 1.08 -3.18 -23.88
C SER A 156 1.83 -2.15 -24.74
N ASP A 157 1.59 -0.86 -24.52
CA ASP A 157 2.25 0.28 -25.16
C ASP A 157 3.40 0.89 -24.33
N ASP A 158 3.78 0.27 -23.21
CA ASP A 158 4.79 0.77 -22.27
C ASP A 158 5.97 -0.22 -22.12
N SER A 159 6.95 -0.12 -23.02
CA SER A 159 8.16 -0.96 -23.06
C SER A 159 8.92 -0.94 -21.74
N ASP A 160 9.04 0.23 -21.13
CA ASP A 160 9.91 0.46 -19.98
C ASP A 160 9.29 -0.15 -18.72
N ARG A 161 7.95 -0.14 -18.61
CA ARG A 161 7.22 -0.88 -17.57
C ARG A 161 7.18 -2.38 -17.81
N ILE A 162 7.18 -2.85 -19.05
CA ILE A 162 7.33 -4.29 -19.37
C ILE A 162 8.72 -4.77 -18.94
N GLN A 163 9.79 -4.06 -19.32
CA GLN A 163 11.16 -4.39 -18.92
C GLN A 163 11.36 -4.30 -17.40
N PHE A 164 10.80 -3.28 -16.74
CA PHE A 164 10.81 -3.21 -15.27
C PHE A 164 10.08 -4.41 -14.62
N LYS A 165 8.96 -4.87 -15.20
CA LYS A 165 8.23 -6.05 -14.70
C LYS A 165 9.06 -7.33 -14.84
N HIS A 166 9.78 -7.49 -15.94
CA HIS A 166 10.74 -8.59 -16.14
C HIS A 166 11.89 -8.57 -15.12
N SER A 167 12.60 -7.45 -14.97
CA SER A 167 13.69 -7.34 -13.98
C SER A 167 13.20 -7.60 -12.56
N PHE A 168 12.03 -7.05 -12.21
CA PHE A 168 11.41 -7.24 -10.89
C PHE A 168 11.17 -8.72 -10.59
N TYR A 169 10.54 -9.46 -11.51
CA TYR A 169 10.23 -10.87 -11.27
C TYR A 169 11.45 -11.79 -11.35
N LYS A 170 12.40 -11.58 -12.26
CA LYS A 170 13.64 -12.38 -12.33
C LYS A 170 14.45 -12.30 -11.03
N ILE A 171 14.63 -11.08 -10.49
CA ILE A 171 15.41 -10.86 -9.26
C ILE A 171 14.65 -11.44 -8.05
N LEU A 172 13.33 -11.30 -8.02
CA LEU A 172 12.48 -11.82 -6.94
C LEU A 172 12.44 -13.35 -6.91
N GLU A 173 12.38 -13.99 -8.07
CA GLU A 173 12.47 -15.45 -8.23
C GLU A 173 13.81 -15.99 -7.70
N LYS A 174 14.93 -15.35 -8.06
CA LYS A 174 16.27 -15.68 -7.51
C LYS A 174 16.34 -15.53 -5.99
N ARG A 175 15.66 -14.51 -5.41
CA ARG A 175 15.54 -14.35 -3.95
C ARG A 175 14.74 -15.48 -3.30
N TRP A 176 13.70 -16.00 -3.96
CA TRP A 176 12.94 -17.16 -3.50
C TRP A 176 13.74 -18.47 -3.62
N GLU A 177 14.38 -18.73 -4.75
CA GLU A 177 15.27 -19.89 -4.95
C GLU A 177 16.34 -19.99 -3.85
N SER A 178 16.92 -18.85 -3.46
CA SER A 178 17.91 -18.76 -2.39
C SER A 178 17.35 -19.18 -1.03
N LEU A 179 16.16 -18.68 -0.67
CA LEU A 179 15.49 -19.04 0.59
C LEU A 179 15.01 -20.50 0.61
N LEU A 180 14.50 -21.02 -0.52
CA LEU A 180 14.07 -22.41 -0.66
C LEU A 180 15.24 -23.39 -0.55
N ARG A 181 16.40 -23.09 -1.17
CA ARG A 181 17.64 -23.88 -1.01
C ARG A 181 18.13 -23.95 0.44
N ARG A 182 17.76 -22.96 1.27
CA ARG A 182 18.03 -22.92 2.71
C ARG A 182 16.91 -23.54 3.57
N GLY A 183 15.98 -24.29 2.97
CA GLY A 183 14.86 -24.93 3.67
C GLY A 183 13.84 -23.95 4.28
N ARG A 184 13.88 -22.66 3.93
CA ARG A 184 12.90 -21.69 4.44
C ARG A 184 11.60 -21.82 3.66
N ARG A 185 10.49 -21.92 4.41
CA ARG A 185 9.13 -21.90 3.86
C ARG A 185 8.78 -20.46 3.48
N ILE A 186 8.13 -20.26 2.33
CA ILE A 186 7.83 -18.93 1.78
C ILE A 186 6.33 -18.77 1.59
N PHE A 187 5.79 -17.67 2.09
CA PHE A 187 4.49 -17.15 1.68
C PHE A 187 4.67 -15.89 0.82
N VAL A 188 3.94 -15.80 -0.29
CA VAL A 188 3.91 -14.62 -1.15
C VAL A 188 2.47 -14.14 -1.23
N VAL A 189 2.21 -12.90 -0.84
CA VAL A 189 0.84 -12.38 -0.72
C VAL A 189 0.68 -10.97 -1.32
N GLY A 190 -0.45 -10.73 -1.99
CA GLY A 190 -0.81 -9.43 -2.54
C GLY A 190 -1.13 -9.44 -4.04
N ASP A 191 -1.27 -8.24 -4.60
CA ASP A 191 -1.59 -8.01 -6.01
C ASP A 191 -0.33 -8.18 -6.89
N LEU A 192 -0.21 -9.29 -7.60
CA LEU A 192 0.88 -9.52 -8.56
C LEU A 192 0.63 -8.88 -9.94
N ASN A 193 -0.53 -8.24 -10.18
CA ASN A 193 -0.92 -7.75 -11.50
C ASN A 193 -0.76 -8.82 -12.62
N ILE A 194 -1.06 -10.09 -12.27
CA ILE A 194 -1.04 -11.26 -13.16
C ILE A 194 -2.28 -12.11 -12.84
N ALA A 195 -2.98 -12.52 -13.90
CA ALA A 195 -4.12 -13.44 -13.83
C ALA A 195 -3.69 -14.78 -14.47
N PRO A 196 -3.46 -15.85 -13.70
CA PRO A 196 -2.68 -17.01 -14.15
C PRO A 196 -3.30 -17.81 -15.31
N CYS A 197 -4.61 -18.05 -15.27
CA CYS A 197 -5.34 -18.90 -16.22
C CYS A 197 -6.66 -18.21 -16.65
N ALA A 198 -7.26 -18.63 -17.77
CA ALA A 198 -8.48 -18.01 -18.31
C ALA A 198 -9.66 -17.98 -17.30
N ILE A 199 -9.75 -18.96 -16.39
CA ILE A 199 -10.75 -18.98 -15.31
C ILE A 199 -10.64 -17.77 -14.34
N ASP A 200 -9.49 -17.11 -14.31
CA ASP A 200 -9.17 -15.96 -13.45
C ASP A 200 -9.47 -14.60 -14.12
N ARG A 201 -9.99 -14.56 -15.36
CA ARG A 201 -10.31 -13.32 -16.08
C ARG A 201 -11.62 -13.44 -16.87
N CYS A 202 -12.56 -12.52 -16.65
CA CYS A 202 -13.89 -12.57 -17.27
C CYS A 202 -13.91 -12.48 -18.81
N ASP A 203 -12.92 -11.79 -19.42
CA ASP A 203 -12.80 -11.57 -20.87
C ASP A 203 -11.51 -12.20 -21.47
N ALA A 204 -11.11 -13.37 -20.97
CA ALA A 204 -9.98 -14.14 -21.49
C ALA A 204 -10.16 -14.53 -22.98
N GLY A 205 -9.57 -13.73 -23.89
CA GLY A 205 -9.55 -14.00 -25.32
C GLY A 205 -8.59 -15.13 -25.73
N PRO A 206 -8.58 -15.55 -27.01
CA PRO A 206 -7.84 -16.73 -27.49
C PRO A 206 -6.32 -16.71 -27.20
N ASP A 207 -5.71 -15.54 -27.19
CA ASP A 207 -4.27 -15.36 -26.92
C ASP A 207 -3.95 -15.09 -25.44
N PHE A 208 -4.93 -15.12 -24.53
CA PHE A 208 -4.75 -14.79 -23.12
C PHE A 208 -3.59 -15.57 -22.47
N GLU A 209 -3.52 -16.88 -22.74
CA GLU A 209 -2.52 -17.77 -22.13
C GLU A 209 -1.10 -17.60 -22.67
N LYS A 210 -0.92 -16.89 -23.80
CA LYS A 210 0.38 -16.65 -24.45
C LYS A 210 1.18 -15.50 -23.81
N ASN A 211 0.63 -14.81 -22.82
CA ASN A 211 1.33 -13.71 -22.16
C ASN A 211 2.49 -14.24 -21.29
N GLU A 212 3.70 -13.75 -21.55
CA GLU A 212 4.94 -14.12 -20.86
C GLU A 212 4.83 -14.17 -19.33
N PHE A 213 4.20 -13.16 -18.70
CA PHE A 213 4.05 -13.12 -17.24
C PHE A 213 3.08 -14.17 -16.69
N ARG A 214 2.14 -14.68 -17.51
CA ARG A 214 1.27 -15.81 -17.13
C ARG A 214 1.98 -17.15 -17.32
N ILE A 215 2.78 -17.28 -18.37
CA ILE A 215 3.63 -18.45 -18.58
C ILE A 215 4.60 -18.58 -17.39
N TRP A 216 5.30 -17.50 -17.04
CA TRP A 216 6.17 -17.40 -15.86
C TRP A 216 5.45 -17.73 -14.55
N PHE A 217 4.28 -17.12 -14.30
CA PHE A 217 3.51 -17.40 -13.09
C PHE A 217 3.09 -18.87 -13.00
N ARG A 218 2.74 -19.51 -14.13
CA ARG A 218 2.41 -20.94 -14.12
C ARG A 218 3.66 -21.82 -13.93
N SER A 219 4.81 -21.49 -14.53
CA SER A 219 6.03 -22.29 -14.36
C SER A 219 6.58 -22.30 -12.92
N MET A 220 6.31 -21.26 -12.11
CA MET A 220 6.64 -21.29 -10.69
C MET A 220 5.67 -22.16 -9.85
N LEU A 221 4.56 -22.64 -10.41
CA LEU A 221 3.59 -23.48 -9.70
C LEU A 221 3.94 -24.98 -9.76
N VAL A 222 3.62 -25.71 -8.69
CA VAL A 222 3.80 -27.17 -8.57
C VAL A 222 3.12 -27.94 -9.71
N GLU A 223 1.96 -27.47 -10.18
CA GLU A 223 1.24 -28.04 -11.35
C GLU A 223 2.07 -28.05 -12.65
N SER A 224 3.10 -27.21 -12.75
CA SER A 224 4.04 -27.13 -13.88
C SER A 224 5.48 -27.52 -13.52
N GLY A 225 5.69 -28.15 -12.35
CA GLY A 225 7.02 -28.55 -11.85
C GLY A 225 7.78 -27.48 -11.06
N GLY A 226 7.15 -26.35 -10.74
CA GLY A 226 7.69 -25.32 -9.85
C GLY A 226 7.51 -25.66 -8.36
N HIS A 227 7.78 -24.67 -7.49
CA HIS A 227 7.80 -24.86 -6.03
C HIS A 227 6.59 -24.29 -5.28
N PHE A 228 5.76 -23.46 -5.93
CA PHE A 228 4.66 -22.75 -5.26
C PHE A 228 3.29 -23.41 -5.51
N PHE A 229 2.47 -23.45 -4.47
CA PHE A 229 1.04 -23.66 -4.60
C PHE A 229 0.34 -22.30 -4.70
N ASP A 230 -0.57 -22.14 -5.66
CA ASP A 230 -1.62 -21.12 -5.59
C ASP A 230 -2.64 -21.60 -4.56
N VAL A 231 -2.56 -21.05 -3.33
CA VAL A 231 -3.30 -21.59 -2.17
C VAL A 231 -4.81 -21.44 -2.37
N PHE A 232 -5.24 -20.41 -3.10
CA PHE A 232 -6.66 -20.27 -3.45
C PHE A 232 -7.09 -21.37 -4.41
N ARG A 233 -6.33 -21.63 -5.49
CA ARG A 233 -6.67 -22.69 -6.46
C ARG A 233 -6.50 -24.10 -5.90
N ALA A 234 -5.55 -24.34 -5.00
CA ALA A 234 -5.41 -25.62 -4.30
C ALA A 234 -6.65 -25.99 -3.46
N LYS A 235 -7.32 -24.99 -2.86
CA LYS A 235 -8.55 -25.20 -2.07
C LYS A 235 -9.84 -24.98 -2.90
N ASN A 236 -9.78 -24.27 -4.03
CA ASN A 236 -10.92 -23.91 -4.88
C ASN A 236 -10.66 -24.15 -6.39
N PRO A 237 -10.23 -25.34 -6.84
CA PRO A 237 -9.68 -25.53 -8.19
C PRO A 237 -10.68 -25.14 -9.29
N ASN A 238 -11.89 -25.70 -9.22
CA ASN A 238 -12.94 -25.51 -10.24
C ASN A 238 -13.79 -24.24 -10.07
N ARG A 239 -13.51 -23.40 -9.05
CA ARG A 239 -14.38 -22.26 -8.70
C ARG A 239 -14.25 -21.14 -9.74
N ARG A 240 -15.31 -20.93 -10.52
CA ARG A 240 -15.45 -19.85 -11.51
C ARG A 240 -15.81 -18.54 -10.82
N GLU A 241 -15.60 -17.43 -11.53
CA GLU A 241 -16.03 -16.07 -11.14
C GLU A 241 -15.45 -15.55 -9.79
N ALA A 242 -14.45 -16.25 -9.26
CA ALA A 242 -13.70 -15.90 -8.04
C ALA A 242 -12.67 -14.80 -8.32
N PHE A 243 -13.16 -13.64 -8.74
CA PHE A 243 -12.36 -12.47 -9.03
C PHE A 243 -12.10 -11.65 -7.75
N THR A 244 -10.99 -10.92 -7.76
CA THR A 244 -10.53 -10.06 -6.66
C THR A 244 -10.51 -8.58 -7.03
N CYS A 245 -10.49 -8.20 -8.32
CA CYS A 245 -10.38 -6.81 -8.80
C CYS A 245 -11.43 -6.50 -9.89
N TRP A 246 -12.07 -5.32 -9.84
CA TRP A 246 -13.08 -4.85 -10.82
C TRP A 246 -12.90 -3.38 -11.25
N PRO A 247 -12.91 -3.07 -12.57
CA PRO A 247 -12.79 -1.71 -13.10
C PRO A 247 -13.78 -0.68 -12.51
N SER A 248 -13.23 0.27 -11.74
CA SER A 248 -13.96 1.35 -11.05
C SER A 248 -14.81 2.27 -11.94
N ASN A 249 -14.52 2.36 -13.24
CA ASN A 249 -15.07 3.38 -14.14
C ASN A 249 -16.21 2.91 -15.05
N THR A 250 -16.52 1.61 -15.06
CA THR A 250 -17.45 0.97 -16.01
C THR A 250 -18.59 0.20 -15.33
N GLY A 251 -18.64 0.21 -14.00
CA GLY A 251 -19.67 -0.52 -13.21
C GLY A 251 -19.48 -2.04 -13.18
N ALA A 252 -18.39 -2.54 -13.77
CA ALA A 252 -18.04 -3.95 -13.98
C ALA A 252 -18.37 -4.90 -12.81
N GLU A 253 -18.20 -4.43 -11.58
CA GLU A 253 -18.47 -5.16 -10.35
C GLU A 253 -19.94 -5.63 -10.19
N GLN A 254 -20.92 -4.90 -10.76
CA GLN A 254 -22.34 -5.28 -10.73
C GLN A 254 -22.58 -6.66 -11.36
N PHE A 255 -21.93 -6.93 -12.49
CA PHE A 255 -22.02 -8.19 -13.21
C PHE A 255 -20.79 -9.07 -12.97
N ASN A 256 -20.07 -8.83 -11.87
CA ASN A 256 -18.85 -9.52 -11.46
C ASN A 256 -17.78 -9.60 -12.58
N TYR A 257 -17.70 -8.61 -13.47
CA TYR A 257 -16.75 -8.56 -14.59
C TYR A 257 -15.34 -8.21 -14.10
N GLY A 258 -14.68 -9.21 -13.52
CA GLY A 258 -13.47 -9.01 -12.73
C GLY A 258 -12.24 -9.77 -13.22
N THR A 259 -11.22 -9.76 -12.37
CA THR A 259 -10.01 -10.56 -12.50
C THR A 259 -9.52 -11.01 -11.13
N ARG A 260 -8.94 -12.21 -11.02
CA ARG A 260 -8.14 -12.59 -9.84
C ARG A 260 -6.68 -12.23 -10.11
N ILE A 261 -6.17 -11.24 -9.39
CA ILE A 261 -4.77 -10.76 -9.45
C ILE A 261 -4.13 -10.63 -8.07
N ASP A 262 -4.94 -10.68 -7.02
CA ASP A 262 -4.53 -10.76 -5.62
C ASP A 262 -4.41 -12.24 -5.25
N HIS A 263 -3.23 -12.65 -4.79
CA HIS A 263 -2.90 -14.06 -4.56
C HIS A 263 -2.34 -14.29 -3.15
N ILE A 264 -2.42 -15.55 -2.73
CA ILE A 264 -1.66 -16.12 -1.61
C ILE A 264 -0.99 -17.37 -2.19
N LEU A 265 0.33 -17.34 -2.28
CA LEU A 265 1.17 -18.46 -2.74
C LEU A 265 1.99 -19.00 -1.57
N CYS A 266 2.24 -20.31 -1.55
CA CYS A 266 3.00 -20.98 -0.50
C CYS A 266 4.00 -21.98 -1.09
N ALA A 267 5.23 -22.05 -0.56
CA ALA A 267 6.26 -23.00 -0.95
C ALA A 267 7.06 -23.51 0.27
N GLY A 268 7.51 -24.76 0.21
CA GLY A 268 8.26 -25.44 1.28
C GLY A 268 7.51 -26.61 1.92
N SER A 269 8.21 -27.40 2.73
CA SER A 269 7.68 -28.55 3.46
C SER A 269 6.70 -28.18 4.58
N CYS A 270 5.96 -29.15 5.10
CA CYS A 270 5.14 -28.99 6.31
C CYS A 270 6.01 -28.73 7.58
N LEU A 271 5.38 -28.53 8.74
CA LEU A 271 6.05 -28.27 10.03
C LEU A 271 6.29 -29.51 10.90
N HIS A 272 5.86 -30.70 10.45
CA HIS A 272 6.05 -31.95 11.19
C HIS A 272 7.54 -32.36 11.22
N GLU A 273 7.93 -33.11 12.25
CA GLU A 273 9.32 -33.58 12.46
C GLU A 273 9.58 -34.99 11.88
N GLU A 274 8.55 -35.69 11.38
CA GLU A 274 8.66 -37.05 10.83
C GLU A 274 8.83 -37.03 9.30
N ASP A 275 10.09 -37.09 8.84
CA ASP A 275 10.49 -37.25 7.44
C ASP A 275 10.27 -38.69 6.93
N ASP A 276 9.03 -39.12 6.64
CA ASP A 276 8.73 -40.17 5.61
C ASP A 276 7.22 -40.41 5.37
N LEU A 277 6.49 -39.42 4.84
CA LEU A 277 5.15 -39.63 4.26
C LEU A 277 5.00 -38.90 2.91
N GLU A 278 4.90 -39.68 1.83
CA GLU A 278 4.67 -39.17 0.47
C GLU A 278 3.38 -38.32 0.41
N GLY A 279 3.52 -37.06 -0.04
CA GLY A 279 2.40 -36.13 -0.21
C GLY A 279 2.18 -35.09 0.90
N HIS A 280 3.08 -35.02 1.90
CA HIS A 280 3.02 -33.96 2.93
C HIS A 280 3.66 -32.64 2.48
N ASP A 281 2.84 -31.60 2.29
CA ASP A 281 3.27 -30.23 2.00
C ASP A 281 2.60 -29.21 2.95
N PHE A 282 3.01 -27.94 2.91
CA PHE A 282 2.47 -26.93 3.84
C PHE A 282 0.97 -26.61 3.61
N VAL A 283 0.49 -26.70 2.37
CA VAL A 283 -0.90 -26.43 1.98
C VAL A 283 -1.82 -27.62 2.24
N THR A 284 -1.34 -28.85 2.12
CA THR A 284 -2.08 -30.04 2.60
C THR A 284 -2.14 -30.10 4.13
N CYS A 285 -1.01 -29.90 4.81
CA CYS A 285 -0.93 -30.03 6.27
C CYS A 285 -1.53 -28.84 7.04
N HIS A 286 -1.09 -27.61 6.76
CA HIS A 286 -1.34 -26.48 7.66
C HIS A 286 -2.37 -25.46 7.14
N VAL A 287 -2.65 -25.40 5.82
CA VAL A 287 -3.72 -24.52 5.31
C VAL A 287 -5.08 -25.17 5.49
N LYS A 288 -5.90 -24.62 6.39
CA LYS A 288 -7.29 -25.03 6.60
C LYS A 288 -8.20 -24.59 5.45
N GLU A 289 -8.10 -23.33 5.04
CA GLU A 289 -9.01 -22.66 4.10
C GLU A 289 -8.31 -21.47 3.44
N CYS A 290 -8.75 -21.09 2.23
CA CYS A 290 -8.32 -19.88 1.53
C CYS A 290 -9.46 -19.37 0.64
N ASP A 291 -9.87 -18.11 0.80
CA ASP A 291 -11.02 -17.53 0.09
C ASP A 291 -10.93 -15.98 0.00
N ILE A 292 -11.87 -15.37 -0.70
CA ILE A 292 -12.02 -13.94 -0.97
C ILE A 292 -13.08 -13.38 -0.02
N LEU A 293 -12.77 -12.30 0.69
CA LEU A 293 -13.69 -11.63 1.61
C LEU A 293 -14.73 -10.79 0.82
N THR A 294 -15.75 -11.48 0.28
CA THR A 294 -16.76 -10.89 -0.62
C THR A 294 -17.63 -9.80 0.02
N GLU A 295 -17.68 -9.73 1.34
CA GLU A 295 -18.29 -8.66 2.12
C GLU A 295 -17.58 -7.31 1.91
N TYR A 296 -16.32 -7.30 1.45
CA TYR A 296 -15.60 -6.07 1.06
C TYR A 296 -15.82 -5.64 -0.40
N LYS A 297 -16.51 -6.43 -1.25
CA LYS A 297 -16.96 -5.95 -2.57
C LYS A 297 -17.81 -4.69 -2.37
N ARG A 298 -17.51 -3.60 -3.07
CA ARG A 298 -18.21 -2.32 -2.97
C ARG A 298 -19.66 -2.40 -3.43
N TRP A 299 -19.93 -3.26 -4.43
CA TRP A 299 -21.28 -3.50 -4.90
C TRP A 299 -22.02 -4.45 -3.94
N LYS A 300 -23.23 -4.05 -3.55
CA LYS A 300 -24.13 -4.81 -2.68
C LYS A 300 -25.55 -4.80 -3.26
N PRO A 301 -26.26 -5.96 -3.29
CA PRO A 301 -27.70 -5.98 -3.57
C PRO A 301 -28.45 -5.03 -2.62
N GLY A 302 -29.40 -4.26 -3.16
CA GLY A 302 -30.20 -3.29 -2.38
C GLY A 302 -29.63 -1.86 -2.34
N ASN A 303 -28.31 -1.66 -2.39
CA ASN A 303 -27.70 -0.32 -2.28
C ASN A 303 -27.75 0.53 -3.58
N ALA A 304 -28.49 0.11 -4.61
CA ALA A 304 -28.55 0.80 -5.89
C ALA A 304 -29.96 0.72 -6.53
N PRO A 305 -30.60 1.86 -6.86
CA PRO A 305 -31.72 1.85 -7.78
C PRO A 305 -31.27 1.39 -9.18
N ARG A 306 -32.13 0.66 -9.90
CA ARG A 306 -31.91 0.33 -11.32
C ARG A 306 -31.76 1.62 -12.15
N TRP A 307 -30.88 1.58 -13.15
CA TRP A 307 -30.25 2.77 -13.72
C TRP A 307 -31.22 3.68 -14.50
N ASN A 308 -31.15 4.99 -14.24
CA ASN A 308 -31.74 6.05 -15.06
C ASN A 308 -30.81 7.29 -15.05
N GLY A 309 -29.86 7.36 -15.99
CA GLY A 309 -29.14 8.60 -16.33
C GLY A 309 -27.68 8.74 -15.85
N GLY A 310 -27.23 8.05 -14.79
CA GLY A 310 -25.80 8.07 -14.43
C GLY A 310 -25.43 7.37 -13.13
N TRP A 311 -24.24 6.74 -13.11
CA TRP A 311 -23.63 6.23 -11.88
C TRP A 311 -22.99 7.37 -11.09
N ASN A 312 -23.76 7.98 -10.19
CA ASN A 312 -23.25 8.83 -9.10
C ASN A 312 -23.38 8.15 -7.72
N ILE A 313 -23.62 6.83 -7.71
CA ILE A 313 -23.54 6.01 -6.49
C ILE A 313 -22.07 5.91 -6.11
N LYS A 314 -21.69 6.53 -4.99
CA LYS A 314 -20.35 6.49 -4.43
C LYS A 314 -20.10 5.12 -3.80
N LEU A 315 -19.63 4.17 -4.61
CA LEU A 315 -19.17 2.85 -4.15
C LEU A 315 -18.09 3.01 -3.06
N GLU A 316 -18.21 2.26 -1.97
CA GLU A 316 -17.31 2.33 -0.81
C GLU A 316 -16.50 1.03 -0.65
N GLY A 317 -15.23 1.14 -0.28
CA GLY A 317 -14.23 0.05 -0.42
C GLY A 317 -13.14 0.36 -1.47
N SER A 318 -12.31 -0.63 -1.80
CA SER A 318 -11.32 -0.60 -2.89
C SER A 318 -11.92 -1.15 -4.19
N ASP A 319 -11.28 -0.98 -5.35
CA ASP A 319 -11.60 -1.80 -6.54
C ASP A 319 -11.18 -3.26 -6.40
N HIS A 320 -10.44 -3.60 -5.34
CA HIS A 320 -10.14 -4.96 -4.96
C HIS A 320 -11.01 -5.44 -3.78
N ALA A 321 -11.12 -6.76 -3.61
CA ALA A 321 -11.58 -7.43 -2.40
C ALA A 321 -10.41 -8.22 -1.78
N PRO A 322 -10.29 -8.28 -0.44
CA PRO A 322 -9.21 -9.02 0.22
C PRO A 322 -9.27 -10.52 -0.09
N VAL A 323 -8.11 -11.17 -0.08
CA VAL A 323 -7.97 -12.64 -0.03
C VAL A 323 -7.39 -13.01 1.33
N TYR A 324 -7.82 -14.14 1.90
CA TYR A 324 -7.30 -14.63 3.18
C TYR A 324 -6.98 -16.11 3.12
N THR A 325 -6.08 -16.54 4.01
CA THR A 325 -5.82 -17.95 4.32
C THR A 325 -5.82 -18.15 5.83
N SER A 326 -6.41 -19.25 6.31
CA SER A 326 -6.33 -19.64 7.72
C SER A 326 -5.41 -20.85 7.87
N LEU A 327 -4.42 -20.71 8.74
CA LEU A 327 -3.42 -21.73 9.07
C LEU A 327 -3.74 -22.38 10.42
N ALA A 328 -3.81 -23.71 10.43
CA ALA A 328 -3.84 -24.54 11.62
C ALA A 328 -2.41 -24.83 12.12
N GLU A 329 -2.28 -25.24 13.39
CA GLU A 329 -1.09 -25.91 13.95
C GLU A 329 0.26 -25.21 13.72
N ILE A 330 0.24 -23.87 13.61
CA ILE A 330 1.45 -23.05 13.68
C ILE A 330 1.81 -22.89 15.16
N PRO A 331 2.97 -23.38 15.62
CA PRO A 331 3.39 -23.25 17.01
C PRO A 331 3.87 -21.83 17.34
N ASP A 332 4.07 -21.57 18.63
CA ASP A 332 4.72 -20.34 19.12
C ASP A 332 6.24 -20.36 18.86
N VAL A 333 6.81 -19.17 18.68
CA VAL A 333 8.25 -18.94 18.45
C VAL A 333 9.00 -18.63 19.76
N SER A 334 10.32 -18.81 19.76
CA SER A 334 11.19 -18.36 20.85
C SER A 334 10.98 -16.89 21.19
N GLU A 335 10.93 -16.56 22.49
CA GLU A 335 10.60 -15.20 22.96
C GLU A 335 11.50 -14.12 22.34
N HIS A 336 10.90 -13.11 21.72
CA HIS A 336 11.62 -12.02 21.08
C HIS A 336 10.89 -10.68 21.18
N SER A 337 11.55 -9.62 20.69
CA SER A 337 11.02 -8.26 20.58
C SER A 337 10.75 -7.87 19.12
N THR A 338 9.98 -6.81 18.91
CA THR A 338 9.66 -6.30 17.57
C THR A 338 10.91 -5.79 16.83
N PRO A 339 11.14 -6.21 15.57
CA PRO A 339 12.31 -5.79 14.77
C PRO A 339 12.44 -4.28 14.57
N SER A 340 13.68 -3.82 14.42
CA SER A 340 14.05 -2.40 14.32
C SER A 340 13.44 -1.64 13.11
N LEU A 341 12.95 -2.35 12.11
CA LEU A 341 12.25 -1.78 10.94
C LEU A 341 10.80 -1.34 11.26
N ALA A 342 10.23 -1.76 12.39
CA ALA A 342 8.83 -1.46 12.73
C ALA A 342 8.56 0.04 12.88
N ALA A 343 7.36 0.47 12.48
CA ALA A 343 6.97 1.87 12.40
C ALA A 343 7.09 2.62 13.74
N ARG A 344 6.92 1.91 14.87
CA ARG A 344 7.13 2.43 16.23
C ARG A 344 8.52 3.06 16.45
N TYR A 345 9.55 2.60 15.72
CA TYR A 345 10.92 3.08 15.85
C TYR A 345 11.27 4.19 14.84
N LEU A 346 10.39 4.50 13.88
CA LEU A 346 10.61 5.59 12.93
C LEU A 346 10.60 6.94 13.67
N PRO A 347 11.66 7.77 13.59
CA PRO A 347 11.79 8.99 14.40
C PRO A 347 10.68 10.04 14.22
N MET A 348 9.94 9.99 13.10
CA MET A 348 8.79 10.86 12.82
C MET A 348 7.48 10.40 13.49
N ILE A 349 7.38 9.11 13.84
CA ILE A 349 6.26 8.53 14.58
C ILE A 349 6.58 8.54 16.09
N HIS A 350 7.82 8.20 16.47
CA HIS A 350 8.35 8.25 17.84
C HIS A 350 8.62 9.71 18.34
N GLY A 351 8.02 10.72 17.72
CA GLY A 351 8.28 12.13 18.02
C GLY A 351 8.02 12.48 19.50
N LEU A 352 8.92 13.29 20.09
CA LEU A 352 8.83 13.87 21.44
C LEU A 352 8.89 12.93 22.68
N GLN A 353 8.65 11.61 22.60
CA GLN A 353 8.78 10.74 23.79
C GLN A 353 10.21 10.74 24.39
N GLN A 354 11.25 10.95 23.57
CA GLN A 354 12.61 11.09 24.09
C GLN A 354 12.80 12.30 25.03
N THR A 355 11.96 13.34 24.97
CA THR A 355 12.06 14.50 25.89
C THR A 355 11.65 14.14 27.32
N LEU A 356 10.87 13.07 27.51
CA LEU A 356 10.60 12.49 28.83
C LEU A 356 11.53 11.32 29.14
N VAL A 357 11.67 10.33 28.24
CA VAL A 357 12.48 9.13 28.53
C VAL A 357 13.96 9.47 28.68
N SER A 358 14.55 10.30 27.80
CA SER A 358 15.97 10.69 27.95
C SER A 358 16.19 11.63 29.15
N VAL A 359 15.19 12.40 29.57
CA VAL A 359 15.26 13.25 30.78
C VAL A 359 15.09 12.41 32.05
N LEU A 360 14.27 11.35 32.03
CA LEU A 360 14.14 10.40 33.14
C LEU A 360 15.40 9.55 33.27
N MET A 361 15.93 9.01 32.17
CA MET A 361 17.21 8.28 32.16
C MET A 361 18.38 9.18 32.58
N ARG A 362 18.45 10.43 32.09
CA ARG A 362 19.44 11.42 32.59
C ARG A 362 19.23 11.78 34.06
N ARG A 363 17.99 11.80 34.58
CA ARG A 363 17.70 11.99 36.02
C ARG A 363 18.06 10.77 36.87
N GLN A 364 17.96 9.56 36.34
CA GLN A 364 18.41 8.34 37.01
C GLN A 364 19.94 8.27 37.04
N ALA A 365 20.60 8.51 35.90
CA ALA A 365 22.05 8.65 35.84
C ALA A 365 22.58 9.77 36.75
N ALA A 366 21.95 10.96 36.73
CA ALA A 366 22.32 12.07 37.62
C ALA A 366 21.94 11.86 39.10
N LYS A 367 21.14 10.84 39.44
CA LYS A 367 20.95 10.37 40.82
C LYS A 367 22.05 9.39 41.22
N GLN A 368 22.40 8.43 40.35
CA GLN A 368 23.51 7.48 40.59
C GLN A 368 24.88 8.18 40.68
N VAL A 369 25.11 9.22 39.85
CA VAL A 369 26.30 10.09 39.90
C VAL A 369 26.27 11.05 41.11
N LYS A 370 25.16 11.13 41.86
CA LYS A 370 25.08 11.87 43.13
C LYS A 370 25.15 10.99 44.38
N SER A 371 25.24 9.66 44.23
CA SER A 371 25.45 8.72 45.34
C SER A 371 26.90 8.23 45.48
N HIS A 372 27.81 8.74 44.64
CA HIS A 372 29.26 8.58 44.79
C HIS A 372 29.96 9.92 44.53
N VAL A 373 31.18 10.06 45.05
CA VAL A 373 31.99 11.30 45.07
C VAL A 373 31.39 12.40 45.96
N ASP A 374 31.55 12.21 47.27
CA ASP A 374 31.74 13.33 48.22
C ASP A 374 33.09 13.15 48.94
N GLU A 375 34.17 13.11 48.16
CA GLU A 375 35.54 13.01 48.67
C GLU A 375 36.47 13.89 47.83
N LYS A 376 37.31 14.70 48.51
CA LYS A 376 38.10 15.78 47.89
C LYS A 376 39.49 15.31 47.47
N VAL A 377 39.79 15.38 46.17
CA VAL A 377 41.18 15.51 45.69
C VAL A 377 41.24 16.64 44.65
N LYS A 378 42.31 17.45 44.71
CA LYS A 378 42.54 18.54 43.75
C LYS A 378 42.92 17.97 42.38
N LEU A 379 42.47 18.61 41.30
CA LEU A 379 43.04 18.42 39.97
C LEU A 379 43.96 19.61 39.66
N GLU A 380 45.23 19.33 39.41
CA GLU A 380 46.20 20.27 38.85
C GLU A 380 46.67 19.67 37.52
N GLY A 381 46.59 20.44 36.44
CA GLY A 381 46.61 19.88 35.09
C GLY A 381 47.97 19.97 34.40
N CYS A 382 48.22 19.05 33.47
CA CYS A 382 48.96 19.41 32.26
C CYS A 382 48.61 18.49 31.09
N SER A 383 48.77 19.02 29.87
CA SER A 383 48.64 18.29 28.61
C SER A 383 49.88 17.47 28.28
N ASN A 384 49.75 16.38 27.53
CA ASN A 384 50.51 16.20 26.28
C ASN A 384 50.02 15.01 25.44
N ILE A 385 50.28 15.08 24.12
CA ILE A 385 49.90 14.08 23.12
C ILE A 385 51.14 13.28 22.71
N VAL A 386 51.11 11.95 22.86
CA VAL A 386 52.01 11.03 22.12
C VAL A 386 51.23 9.75 21.77
N LYS A 387 51.24 9.34 20.49
CA LYS A 387 50.81 8.00 20.05
C LYS A 387 51.90 6.98 20.39
N ARG A 388 51.56 5.75 20.79
CA ARG A 388 52.53 4.65 20.86
C ARG A 388 52.03 3.39 20.17
N SER A 389 52.97 2.63 19.61
CA SER A 389 52.71 1.41 18.83
C SER A 389 52.31 0.23 19.72
N ILE A 390 51.66 -0.75 19.11
CA ILE A 390 51.59 -2.13 19.61
C ILE A 390 52.98 -2.75 19.51
N THR A 391 53.37 -3.53 20.53
CA THR A 391 54.49 -4.48 20.55
C THR A 391 54.11 -5.65 21.46
N ASN A 392 54.61 -6.86 21.16
CA ASN A 392 54.29 -8.10 21.86
C ASN A 392 54.75 -8.10 23.34
N CYS A 393 54.22 -9.05 24.12
CA CYS A 393 54.78 -9.49 25.40
C CYS A 393 54.70 -11.02 25.49
N ASP A 394 55.73 -11.63 26.06
CA ASP A 394 55.98 -13.07 26.02
C ASP A 394 55.33 -13.87 27.16
N VAL A 395 55.42 -15.20 27.05
CA VAL A 395 54.88 -16.20 27.97
C VAL A 395 55.97 -16.71 28.93
N PRO A 396 55.64 -16.99 30.21
CA PRO A 396 56.29 -18.05 30.99
C PRO A 396 55.30 -19.20 31.24
N GLY A 397 55.67 -20.42 30.84
CA GLY A 397 54.81 -21.63 30.93
C GLY A 397 55.31 -22.67 31.94
N THR A 398 54.65 -23.84 32.00
CA THR A 398 55.08 -24.95 32.85
C THR A 398 54.70 -26.35 32.29
N ASN A 399 55.72 -27.18 32.07
CA ASN A 399 55.80 -28.66 32.06
C ASN A 399 54.85 -29.55 31.21
N ILE A 400 55.48 -30.49 30.51
CA ILE A 400 54.92 -31.69 29.85
C ILE A 400 55.02 -32.92 30.80
N PRO A 401 54.33 -34.06 30.57
CA PRO A 401 54.74 -35.07 29.57
C PRO A 401 53.51 -35.71 28.84
N ASN A 402 53.59 -36.70 27.94
CA ASN A 402 54.71 -37.53 27.44
C ASN A 402 54.43 -38.02 25.98
N CYS A 403 55.40 -38.75 25.40
CA CYS A 403 55.31 -39.63 24.21
C CYS A 403 55.13 -38.96 22.82
N SER A 404 55.76 -39.36 21.71
CA SER A 404 57.04 -40.04 21.35
C SER A 404 56.80 -40.88 20.09
N LEU A 405 57.52 -40.60 18.99
CA LEU A 405 58.16 -41.54 18.04
C LEU A 405 58.59 -40.79 16.75
N ASP A 406 59.89 -40.81 16.46
CA ASP A 406 60.57 -41.32 15.25
C ASP A 406 59.87 -41.18 13.86
N GLN A 407 60.56 -40.87 12.74
CA GLN A 407 62.00 -40.72 12.48
C GLN A 407 62.29 -39.93 11.17
N ASP A 408 63.31 -39.06 11.22
CA ASP A 408 64.35 -38.69 10.23
C ASP A 408 64.17 -38.58 8.69
N SER A 409 65.04 -37.70 8.14
CA SER A 409 65.57 -37.60 6.75
C SER A 409 64.74 -36.90 5.65
N GLU A 410 65.37 -36.33 4.60
CA GLU A 410 66.42 -35.28 4.58
C GLU A 410 66.54 -34.62 3.19
N TYR A 411 67.25 -33.48 3.11
CA TYR A 411 67.99 -32.93 1.95
C TYR A 411 67.29 -32.50 0.62
N SER A 412 66.81 -31.26 0.60
CA SER A 412 67.41 -30.11 -0.14
C SER A 412 67.95 -30.18 -1.60
N ILE A 413 67.52 -29.16 -2.39
CA ILE A 413 68.33 -28.23 -3.24
C ILE A 413 68.64 -28.56 -4.74
N LEU A 414 68.06 -27.71 -5.64
CA LEU A 414 68.52 -27.11 -6.93
C LEU A 414 69.06 -28.04 -8.07
N GLU A 415 69.00 -27.73 -9.37
CA GLU A 415 69.46 -26.55 -10.17
C GLU A 415 68.79 -26.53 -11.61
N VAL A 416 68.55 -25.36 -12.27
CA VAL A 416 69.20 -24.82 -13.52
C VAL A 416 68.79 -25.55 -14.85
N ASP A 417 68.57 -24.96 -16.05
CA ASP A 417 69.04 -23.70 -16.68
C ASP A 417 68.07 -22.96 -17.70
N LYS A 418 68.65 -21.96 -18.38
CA LYS A 418 68.31 -21.04 -19.51
C LYS A 418 67.55 -21.47 -20.80
N HIS A 419 66.93 -20.44 -21.43
CA HIS A 419 66.87 -19.97 -22.87
C HIS A 419 66.73 -20.98 -24.05
N SER A 420 66.22 -20.62 -25.25
CA SER A 420 65.91 -19.34 -25.96
C SER A 420 64.61 -19.48 -26.84
N GLU A 421 64.21 -18.71 -27.89
CA GLU A 421 64.76 -17.56 -28.68
C GLU A 421 63.64 -16.79 -29.44
N ASP A 422 63.86 -15.49 -29.69
CA ASP A 422 63.48 -14.53 -30.77
C ASP A 422 62.34 -14.79 -31.82
N LEU A 423 61.36 -13.88 -32.07
CA LEU A 423 61.32 -12.50 -32.69
C LEU A 423 60.90 -12.50 -34.19
N THR A 424 60.41 -11.42 -34.85
CA THR A 424 60.36 -9.95 -34.53
C THR A 424 58.96 -9.29 -34.49
N GLU A 425 58.52 -8.59 -35.55
CA GLU A 425 57.66 -7.36 -35.50
C GLU A 425 56.64 -7.28 -36.68
N GLU A 426 55.69 -6.32 -36.80
CA GLU A 426 55.70 -4.83 -36.74
C GLU A 426 54.34 -4.24 -36.27
N ALA A 427 54.19 -2.97 -35.86
CA ALA A 427 55.14 -1.97 -35.34
C ALA A 427 54.41 -0.75 -34.71
N ALA A 428 55.10 -0.04 -33.79
CA ALA A 428 54.98 1.39 -33.44
C ALA A 428 53.64 2.00 -32.87
N CYS A 429 53.66 3.08 -32.08
CA CYS A 429 54.65 3.57 -31.10
C CYS A 429 54.03 4.55 -30.08
N THR A 430 54.52 4.46 -28.84
CA THR A 430 54.43 5.37 -27.67
C THR A 430 54.38 6.90 -27.94
N THR A 431 53.65 7.69 -27.12
CA THR A 431 54.21 8.69 -26.15
C THR A 431 53.19 9.65 -25.49
N LYS A 432 53.46 9.91 -24.20
CA LYS A 432 52.93 10.88 -23.20
C LYS A 432 52.32 12.22 -23.69
N ILE A 433 51.23 12.64 -23.01
CA ILE A 433 50.78 14.03 -22.78
C ILE A 433 50.40 14.09 -21.28
N ALA A 434 51.00 14.86 -20.37
CA ALA A 434 51.37 16.29 -20.28
C ALA A 434 50.25 17.18 -19.67
N LEU A 435 50.55 17.78 -18.52
CA LEU A 435 49.71 18.76 -17.83
C LEU A 435 49.78 20.12 -18.54
N ASN A 436 48.68 20.88 -18.52
CA ASN A 436 48.81 22.33 -18.37
C ASN A 436 47.58 23.01 -17.73
N ARG A 437 47.78 24.26 -17.33
CA ARG A 437 46.91 25.11 -16.50
C ARG A 437 46.67 26.42 -17.29
N GLU A 438 45.57 27.13 -17.03
CA GLU A 438 45.56 28.55 -16.60
C GLU A 438 44.34 29.44 -16.94
N TYR A 439 44.21 30.46 -16.09
CA TYR A 439 43.58 31.78 -16.22
C TYR A 439 42.06 31.98 -16.34
N VAL A 440 41.69 33.20 -15.91
CA VAL A 440 40.35 33.72 -15.65
C VAL A 440 40.17 35.01 -16.46
N SER A 441 38.97 35.23 -16.99
CA SER A 441 38.53 36.53 -17.51
C SER A 441 37.05 36.76 -17.18
N SER A 442 36.51 37.96 -17.42
CA SER A 442 35.46 38.53 -16.56
C SER A 442 34.22 39.10 -17.27
N MET A 443 33.07 38.91 -16.61
CA MET A 443 31.91 39.85 -16.54
C MET A 443 31.08 40.06 -17.84
N PRO A 444 29.82 40.60 -17.80
CA PRO A 444 29.25 41.51 -16.79
C PRO A 444 27.90 41.15 -16.13
N ASN A 445 27.55 41.96 -15.13
CA ASN A 445 26.39 41.83 -14.24
C ASN A 445 25.02 42.10 -14.89
N LYS A 446 23.98 41.47 -14.34
CA LYS A 446 22.64 42.08 -14.15
C LYS A 446 22.12 41.73 -12.75
N GLU A 447 21.77 42.75 -11.97
CA GLU A 447 21.25 42.59 -10.61
C GLU A 447 19.76 42.23 -10.57
N PRO A 448 19.32 41.46 -9.55
CA PRO A 448 17.97 41.55 -8.99
C PRO A 448 18.00 42.20 -7.59
N VAL A 449 17.29 43.32 -7.48
CA VAL A 449 17.17 44.20 -6.29
C VAL A 449 16.87 43.44 -4.99
N LYS A 450 17.67 43.70 -3.94
CA LYS A 450 17.38 43.27 -2.56
C LYS A 450 16.11 43.96 -2.03
N ARG A 451 15.02 43.21 -1.83
CA ARG A 451 13.89 43.63 -0.97
C ARG A 451 13.92 42.87 0.35
N ALA A 452 14.43 43.54 1.39
CA ALA A 452 14.34 43.03 2.75
C ALA A 452 12.88 43.03 3.23
N ARG A 453 12.37 41.89 3.69
CA ARG A 453 11.19 41.79 4.55
C ARG A 453 11.59 41.10 5.85
N LYS A 454 11.40 41.80 6.97
CA LYS A 454 11.71 41.30 8.31
C LYS A 454 10.83 40.09 8.61
N SER A 455 11.38 39.04 9.20
CA SER A 455 10.61 37.98 9.83
C SER A 455 9.87 38.54 11.06
N GLN A 456 8.55 38.60 11.01
CA GLN A 456 7.73 38.85 12.20
C GLN A 456 7.39 37.51 12.86
N GLN A 457 8.23 37.14 13.83
CA GLN A 457 7.98 36.01 14.72
C GLN A 457 6.79 36.35 15.64
N LEU A 458 5.62 35.77 15.37
CA LEU A 458 4.45 35.94 16.24
C LEU A 458 4.68 35.21 17.56
N SER A 459 4.72 35.96 18.67
CA SER A 459 4.94 35.39 20.00
C SER A 459 3.66 34.78 20.58
N LEU A 460 3.78 33.63 21.25
CA LEU A 460 2.70 32.92 21.95
C LEU A 460 2.23 33.67 23.23
N LYS A 461 1.62 34.85 23.06
CA LYS A 461 1.00 35.66 24.13
C LYS A 461 -0.44 36.11 23.86
N SER A 462 -1.01 35.82 22.69
CA SER A 462 -2.41 36.10 22.35
C SER A 462 -3.42 35.04 22.82
N PHE A 463 -2.97 33.95 23.44
CA PHE A 463 -3.82 32.82 23.87
C PHE A 463 -4.25 32.85 25.34
N PHE A 464 -3.78 33.83 26.13
CA PHE A 464 -4.12 33.96 27.56
C PHE A 464 -4.46 35.40 27.94
N GLN A 465 -5.67 35.84 27.56
CA GLN A 465 -6.31 36.99 28.20
C GLN A 465 -7.70 36.57 28.69
N LYS A 466 -7.92 36.71 30.00
CA LYS A 466 -9.25 36.50 30.61
C LYS A 466 -10.12 37.71 30.31
N THR A 467 -11.35 37.48 29.86
CA THR A 467 -12.41 38.49 29.94
C THR A 467 -12.83 38.66 31.41
N PRO A 468 -12.96 39.89 31.93
CA PRO A 468 -13.60 40.14 33.21
C PRO A 468 -15.13 40.13 33.05
N SER A 469 -15.83 39.29 33.80
CA SER A 469 -17.27 39.43 33.99
C SER A 469 -17.54 40.44 35.12
N LEU A 470 -18.38 41.44 34.83
CA LEU A 470 -19.02 42.25 35.87
C LEU A 470 -20.40 41.63 36.13
N GLY A 471 -20.64 41.18 37.38
CA GLY A 471 -21.80 40.36 37.72
C GLY A 471 -22.96 41.13 38.34
N ASN A 472 -24.10 40.45 38.41
CA ASN A 472 -25.21 40.58 39.37
C ASN A 472 -26.24 39.48 38.99
N VAL A 473 -26.91 38.77 39.90
CA VAL A 473 -26.92 38.85 41.37
C VAL A 473 -27.29 37.47 41.97
N VAL A 474 -26.78 37.14 43.18
CA VAL A 474 -27.43 36.38 44.30
C VAL A 474 -28.52 35.36 43.90
N ASP A 475 -28.55 34.07 44.23
CA ASP A 475 -27.90 33.13 45.19
C ASP A 475 -28.70 31.79 45.02
N SER A 476 -28.48 30.64 45.67
CA SER A 476 -27.47 30.09 46.61
C SER A 476 -27.59 28.54 46.59
N THR A 477 -26.56 27.83 47.08
CA THR A 477 -26.59 26.50 47.78
C THR A 477 -27.54 25.35 47.35
N SER A 478 -27.13 24.08 47.29
CA SER A 478 -25.84 23.41 47.49
C SER A 478 -25.97 21.89 47.19
N THR A 479 -24.87 21.13 47.32
CA THR A 479 -24.82 19.70 47.68
C THR A 479 -25.54 18.68 46.78
N ASP A 480 -24.74 17.92 46.04
CA ASP A 480 -24.63 16.44 46.10
C ASP A 480 -25.79 15.63 46.71
N ILE A 481 -26.21 14.54 46.05
CA ILE A 481 -25.89 13.16 46.49
C ILE A 481 -26.38 12.10 45.47
N SER A 482 -25.69 10.95 45.48
CA SER A 482 -26.01 9.68 44.78
C SER A 482 -27.42 9.14 45.18
N THR A 483 -28.09 8.16 44.57
CA THR A 483 -27.60 6.80 44.28
C THR A 483 -28.68 5.95 43.57
N ASN A 484 -28.24 5.07 42.66
CA ASN A 484 -28.69 3.67 42.45
C ASN A 484 -30.15 3.23 42.15
N GLN A 485 -30.19 2.07 41.47
CA GLN A 485 -31.19 0.98 41.49
C GLN A 485 -32.54 1.25 40.77
N THR A 486 -32.73 0.75 39.54
CA THR A 486 -33.04 -0.64 39.09
C THR A 486 -34.50 -1.06 39.29
N GLY A 487 -35.16 -1.35 38.18
CA GLY A 487 -36.47 -2.02 38.12
C GLY A 487 -36.68 -2.61 36.73
N VAL A 488 -36.49 -3.93 36.61
CA VAL A 488 -36.84 -4.71 35.41
C VAL A 488 -38.31 -5.12 35.51
N LEU A 489 -39.03 -5.15 34.40
CA LEU A 489 -40.10 -6.13 34.16
C LEU A 489 -40.49 -6.16 32.66
N ASP A 490 -40.56 -7.36 32.11
CA ASP A 490 -41.00 -7.65 30.74
C ASP A 490 -42.52 -7.75 30.64
N SER A 491 -43.08 -7.61 29.42
CA SER A 491 -43.91 -8.70 28.87
C SER A 491 -44.39 -8.49 27.43
N GLU A 492 -44.55 -9.62 26.75
CA GLU A 492 -44.88 -9.78 25.33
C GLU A 492 -46.38 -9.62 25.05
N ASN A 493 -46.75 -9.29 23.79
CA ASN A 493 -47.53 -10.15 22.86
C ASN A 493 -47.94 -9.34 21.60
N GLN A 494 -47.80 -9.85 20.36
CA GLN A 494 -48.70 -10.78 19.62
C GLN A 494 -50.14 -10.23 19.42
N SER A 495 -50.80 -10.33 18.25
CA SER A 495 -50.42 -10.87 16.92
C SER A 495 -51.51 -10.55 15.85
N GLN A 496 -51.25 -10.89 14.57
CA GLN A 496 -52.26 -11.12 13.48
C GLN A 496 -53.09 -9.88 13.01
N GLU A 497 -53.73 -9.82 11.83
CA GLU A 497 -53.72 -10.65 10.60
C GLU A 497 -54.06 -9.81 9.34
N ALA A 498 -54.10 -10.43 8.14
CA ALA A 498 -54.54 -9.80 6.88
C ALA A 498 -55.61 -10.65 6.17
N PRO A 499 -56.58 -10.02 5.49
CA PRO A 499 -56.73 -10.15 4.04
C PRO A 499 -57.24 -8.85 3.36
N ALA A 500 -57.57 -8.75 2.06
CA ALA A 500 -56.97 -9.20 0.79
C ALA A 500 -57.99 -8.90 -0.34
N MET A 501 -57.57 -8.28 -1.46
CA MET A 501 -58.33 -8.06 -2.73
C MET A 501 -59.59 -7.16 -2.61
N ASP A 502 -59.90 -6.27 -3.55
CA ASP A 502 -60.30 -6.55 -4.95
C ASP A 502 -59.98 -5.39 -5.93
N ASP A 503 -60.48 -5.50 -7.17
CA ASP A 503 -60.04 -4.79 -8.40
C ASP A 503 -60.50 -3.33 -8.67
N GLN A 504 -59.92 -2.78 -9.74
CA GLN A 504 -60.56 -2.01 -10.84
C GLN A 504 -60.17 -0.52 -11.09
N GLU A 505 -60.30 -0.13 -12.36
CA GLU A 505 -59.79 1.10 -12.98
C GLU A 505 -60.74 2.31 -12.86
N CYS A 506 -60.21 3.54 -12.79
CA CYS A 506 -60.32 4.50 -13.91
C CYS A 506 -59.49 5.79 -13.70
N SER A 507 -59.27 6.54 -14.77
CA SER A 507 -58.47 7.78 -14.85
C SER A 507 -59.31 9.05 -14.57
N PRO A 508 -58.73 10.27 -14.48
CA PRO A 508 -59.21 11.30 -13.56
C PRO A 508 -60.32 12.21 -14.11
N LYS A 509 -60.99 12.91 -13.17
CA LYS A 509 -61.80 14.10 -13.48
C LYS A 509 -61.19 15.35 -12.85
N GLN A 510 -61.03 16.38 -13.68
CA GLN A 510 -60.79 17.75 -13.24
C GLN A 510 -62.04 18.31 -12.55
N ASN A 511 -61.87 19.33 -11.70
CA ASN A 511 -62.86 20.38 -11.52
C ASN A 511 -62.14 21.63 -10.99
N ASP A 512 -62.20 22.71 -11.77
CA ASP A 512 -61.85 24.06 -11.32
C ASP A 512 -62.98 24.65 -10.46
N MET A 513 -62.66 25.73 -9.73
CA MET A 513 -63.48 26.89 -9.33
C MET A 513 -62.83 27.52 -8.08
N ASN A 514 -62.77 28.83 -7.83
CA ASN A 514 -62.74 30.09 -8.58
C ASN A 514 -63.09 31.19 -7.55
N ALA A 515 -62.35 32.32 -7.55
CA ALA A 515 -62.70 33.57 -6.86
C ALA A 515 -62.80 33.50 -5.31
N SER A 516 -62.82 34.59 -4.53
CA SER A 516 -62.94 36.03 -4.84
C SER A 516 -61.96 36.88 -3.99
N ALA A 517 -61.81 38.18 -4.30
CA ALA A 517 -60.87 39.08 -3.62
C ALA A 517 -61.52 40.36 -3.06
N SER A 518 -60.98 40.88 -1.95
CA SER A 518 -61.11 42.27 -1.45
C SER A 518 -60.26 42.49 -0.20
N SER A 519 -59.78 43.69 0.21
CA SER A 519 -59.27 44.87 -0.52
C SER A 519 -58.77 45.92 0.50
N GLN A 520 -57.93 46.87 0.05
CA GLN A 520 -57.45 48.09 0.78
C GLN A 520 -56.32 47.88 1.81
N GLY A 521 -55.31 48.78 1.90
CA GLY A 521 -55.09 49.95 1.04
C GLY A 521 -53.80 50.76 1.33
N GLN A 522 -53.54 51.74 0.45
CA GLN A 522 -52.63 52.91 0.54
C GLN A 522 -51.14 52.64 0.89
N VAL A 523 -50.16 52.74 -0.03
CA VAL A 523 -49.66 53.88 -0.86
C VAL A 523 -48.59 54.73 -0.15
N GLU A 524 -47.33 54.62 -0.60
CA GLU A 524 -46.49 55.74 -1.04
C GLU A 524 -45.30 55.26 -1.92
N GLN A 525 -44.47 56.19 -2.41
CA GLN A 525 -43.44 56.03 -3.47
C GLN A 525 -42.05 55.65 -2.87
N ASP A 526 -40.96 55.33 -3.58
CA ASP A 526 -40.64 55.15 -5.02
C ASP A 526 -39.46 54.13 -5.14
N GLY A 527 -39.10 53.66 -6.35
CA GLY A 527 -37.80 53.04 -6.63
C GLY A 527 -37.81 51.70 -7.39
N SER A 528 -37.25 51.69 -8.60
CA SER A 528 -37.12 50.50 -9.47
C SER A 528 -35.97 49.56 -9.05
N PRO A 529 -36.17 48.24 -9.19
CA PRO A 529 -35.11 47.42 -9.83
C PRO A 529 -35.66 46.42 -10.86
N CYS A 530 -36.44 46.89 -11.83
CA CYS A 530 -36.90 46.08 -12.97
C CYS A 530 -35.83 46.00 -14.06
N LEU A 531 -34.83 45.10 -13.92
CA LEU A 531 -33.89 44.72 -14.99
C LEU A 531 -33.00 43.50 -14.71
N GLU A 532 -32.91 43.03 -13.44
CA GLU A 532 -32.08 41.86 -13.09
C GLU A 532 -32.89 40.56 -13.01
N LYS A 533 -34.04 40.55 -12.31
CA LYS A 533 -34.86 39.33 -12.10
C LYS A 533 -35.28 38.66 -13.41
N GLU A 534 -35.57 39.43 -14.46
CA GLU A 534 -35.91 38.88 -15.78
C GLU A 534 -34.73 38.16 -16.42
N LYS A 535 -33.50 38.70 -16.31
CA LYS A 535 -32.29 38.08 -16.88
C LYS A 535 -31.98 36.76 -16.19
N THR A 536 -32.18 36.65 -14.87
CA THR A 536 -32.05 35.39 -14.14
C THR A 536 -33.07 34.36 -14.62
N ASN A 537 -34.32 34.78 -14.85
CA ASN A 537 -35.39 33.90 -15.30
C ASN A 537 -35.16 33.41 -16.75
N VAL A 538 -34.83 34.31 -17.68
CA VAL A 538 -34.48 33.97 -19.07
C VAL A 538 -33.26 33.04 -19.14
N ALA A 539 -32.22 33.28 -18.34
CA ALA A 539 -31.05 32.40 -18.30
C ALA A 539 -31.40 31.00 -17.77
N LEU A 540 -32.28 30.89 -16.77
CA LEU A 540 -32.71 29.61 -16.20
C LEU A 540 -33.63 28.83 -17.16
N LEU A 541 -34.55 29.53 -17.84
CA LEU A 541 -35.40 28.97 -18.89
C LEU A 541 -34.60 28.51 -20.11
N GLU A 542 -33.58 29.28 -20.54
CA GLU A 542 -32.70 28.85 -21.63
C GLU A 542 -31.81 27.67 -21.22
N TRP A 543 -31.34 27.61 -19.96
CA TRP A 543 -30.66 26.42 -19.43
C TRP A 543 -31.58 25.18 -19.43
N GLN A 544 -32.85 25.32 -19.03
CA GLN A 544 -33.85 24.24 -19.12
C GLN A 544 -34.10 23.83 -20.56
N ARG A 545 -34.25 24.79 -21.49
CA ARG A 545 -34.40 24.54 -22.93
C ARG A 545 -33.20 23.81 -23.52
N ILE A 546 -31.98 24.21 -23.17
CA ILE A 546 -30.73 23.54 -23.55
C ILE A 546 -30.67 22.13 -22.97
N GLN A 547 -31.05 21.93 -21.71
CA GLN A 547 -31.09 20.62 -21.07
C GLN A 547 -32.11 19.68 -21.73
N LEU A 548 -33.29 20.21 -22.12
CA LEU A 548 -34.32 19.46 -22.85
C LEU A 548 -33.87 19.12 -24.29
N LEU A 549 -33.23 20.07 -24.99
CA LEU A 549 -32.61 19.83 -26.30
C LEU A 549 -31.47 18.81 -26.22
N MET A 550 -30.70 18.79 -25.13
CA MET A 550 -29.67 17.80 -24.88
C MET A 550 -30.29 16.41 -24.66
N GLN A 551 -31.32 16.28 -23.83
CA GLN A 551 -32.07 15.02 -23.64
C GLN A 551 -32.62 14.48 -24.97
N ASN A 552 -33.28 15.34 -25.76
CA ASN A 552 -33.81 15.00 -27.08
C ASN A 552 -32.73 14.69 -28.15
N SER A 553 -31.43 14.81 -27.84
CA SER A 553 -30.32 14.54 -28.76
C SER A 553 -29.49 13.30 -28.41
N ILE A 554 -29.76 12.65 -27.27
CA ILE A 554 -29.07 11.45 -26.84
C ILE A 554 -29.59 10.24 -27.64
N PRO A 555 -28.72 9.50 -28.35
CA PRO A 555 -29.15 8.29 -29.05
C PRO A 555 -29.48 7.16 -28.08
N LEU A 556 -30.41 6.30 -28.48
CA LEU A 556 -30.66 5.03 -27.81
C LEU A 556 -29.60 3.99 -28.21
N CYS A 557 -29.19 3.13 -27.29
CA CYS A 557 -28.25 2.04 -27.58
C CYS A 557 -28.94 0.94 -28.39
N LYS A 558 -28.21 0.28 -29.30
CA LYS A 558 -28.79 -0.76 -30.20
C LYS A 558 -29.33 -2.00 -29.46
N GLY A 559 -28.72 -2.40 -28.35
CA GLY A 559 -29.12 -3.58 -27.59
C GLY A 559 -30.38 -3.33 -26.75
N HIS A 560 -30.27 -2.46 -25.74
CA HIS A 560 -31.34 -2.26 -24.74
C HIS A 560 -32.39 -1.23 -25.14
N ARG A 561 -32.13 -0.42 -26.18
CA ARG A 561 -32.94 0.76 -26.58
C ARG A 561 -33.03 1.84 -25.48
N GLU A 562 -32.02 1.92 -24.62
CA GLU A 562 -31.91 2.88 -23.51
C GLU A 562 -31.07 4.11 -23.90
N PRO A 563 -31.30 5.30 -23.30
CA PRO A 563 -30.50 6.50 -23.53
C PRO A 563 -29.01 6.30 -23.23
N CYS A 564 -28.15 6.63 -24.19
CA CYS A 564 -26.70 6.50 -24.04
C CYS A 564 -26.06 7.54 -23.13
N VAL A 565 -24.98 7.16 -22.45
CA VAL A 565 -24.15 8.11 -21.69
C VAL A 565 -23.26 8.90 -22.65
N SER A 566 -23.38 10.23 -22.61
CA SER A 566 -22.45 11.14 -23.29
C SER A 566 -21.12 11.20 -22.55
N ARG A 567 -20.02 10.94 -23.26
CA ARG A 567 -18.63 11.08 -22.80
C ARG A 567 -17.87 12.05 -23.71
N VAL A 568 -16.71 12.53 -23.26
CA VAL A 568 -15.81 13.42 -24.01
C VAL A 568 -14.38 12.91 -23.88
N VAL A 569 -13.63 12.88 -24.98
CA VAL A 569 -12.24 12.43 -25.00
C VAL A 569 -11.34 13.42 -24.25
N LYS A 570 -10.67 12.94 -23.20
CA LYS A 570 -9.67 13.70 -22.42
C LYS A 570 -8.21 13.33 -22.74
N LYS A 571 -7.94 12.24 -23.47
CA LYS A 571 -6.58 11.87 -23.92
C LYS A 571 -6.16 12.83 -25.05
N PRO A 572 -4.97 13.47 -24.99
CA PRO A 572 -4.46 14.28 -26.09
C PRO A 572 -4.37 13.48 -27.40
N GLY A 573 -4.71 14.12 -28.53
CA GLY A 573 -4.72 13.50 -29.86
C GLY A 573 -5.77 14.10 -30.79
N PRO A 574 -5.93 13.57 -32.02
CA PRO A 574 -6.83 14.13 -33.04
C PRO A 574 -8.32 14.16 -32.69
N THR A 575 -8.74 13.44 -31.64
CA THR A 575 -10.12 13.40 -31.14
C THR A 575 -10.28 14.08 -29.78
N PHE A 576 -9.27 14.76 -29.26
CA PHE A 576 -9.35 15.47 -27.97
C PHE A 576 -10.52 16.47 -27.96
N GLY A 577 -11.32 16.46 -26.89
CA GLY A 577 -12.53 17.28 -26.79
C GLY A 577 -13.73 16.79 -27.63
N HIS A 578 -13.58 15.77 -28.48
CA HIS A 578 -14.72 15.20 -29.21
C HIS A 578 -15.67 14.46 -28.26
N ARG A 579 -16.97 14.66 -28.47
CA ARG A 579 -18.04 13.99 -27.72
C ARG A 579 -18.44 12.68 -28.41
N PHE A 580 -18.73 11.66 -27.61
CA PHE A 580 -19.25 10.38 -28.07
C PHE A 580 -20.30 9.84 -27.10
N TYR A 581 -21.08 8.87 -27.56
CA TYR A 581 -22.15 8.21 -26.83
C TYR A 581 -21.83 6.73 -26.68
N VAL A 582 -22.03 6.18 -25.48
CA VAL A 582 -21.88 4.75 -25.18
C VAL A 582 -23.12 4.18 -24.50
N CYS A 583 -23.33 2.87 -24.60
CA CYS A 583 -24.32 2.17 -23.77
C CYS A 583 -24.11 2.50 -22.28
N ALA A 584 -25.23 2.70 -21.58
CA ALA A 584 -25.28 3.18 -20.20
C ALA A 584 -25.02 2.12 -19.14
N ARG A 585 -25.30 0.85 -19.46
CA ARG A 585 -25.26 -0.27 -18.52
C ARG A 585 -23.82 -0.63 -18.13
N ALA A 586 -23.68 -1.28 -16.99
CA ALA A 586 -22.37 -1.75 -16.51
C ALA A 586 -21.76 -2.80 -17.45
N GLU A 587 -20.42 -2.81 -17.53
CA GLU A 587 -19.67 -3.92 -18.16
C GLU A 587 -19.98 -5.25 -17.48
N GLY A 588 -20.02 -6.33 -18.27
CA GLY A 588 -20.45 -7.65 -17.85
C GLY A 588 -20.04 -8.71 -18.89
N PRO A 589 -20.15 -10.01 -18.56
CA PRO A 589 -19.85 -11.09 -19.49
C PRO A 589 -20.63 -10.93 -20.80
N ALA A 590 -20.00 -11.20 -21.94
CA ALA A 590 -20.66 -11.08 -23.25
C ALA A 590 -21.86 -12.03 -23.44
N SER A 591 -21.98 -13.05 -22.58
CA SER A 591 -23.14 -13.95 -22.47
C SER A 591 -24.33 -13.35 -21.70
N ASN A 592 -24.16 -12.24 -20.98
CA ASN A 592 -25.21 -11.61 -20.19
C ASN A 592 -25.91 -10.50 -21.01
N PRO A 593 -27.18 -10.68 -21.45
CA PRO A 593 -27.90 -9.68 -22.22
C PRO A 593 -28.27 -8.43 -21.39
N GLU A 594 -28.26 -8.51 -20.06
CA GLU A 594 -28.47 -7.34 -19.21
C GLU A 594 -27.25 -6.42 -19.13
N ALA A 595 -26.05 -6.90 -19.47
CA ALA A 595 -24.80 -6.14 -19.44
C ALA A 595 -24.63 -5.17 -20.63
N ASN A 596 -23.58 -4.35 -20.62
CA ASN A 596 -23.28 -3.36 -21.65
C ASN A 596 -23.23 -3.98 -23.07
N CYS A 597 -24.05 -3.48 -24.00
CA CYS A 597 -24.17 -4.03 -25.35
C CYS A 597 -23.11 -3.52 -26.34
N GLY A 598 -21.98 -2.99 -25.85
CA GLY A 598 -20.87 -2.48 -26.68
C GLY A 598 -21.21 -1.31 -27.60
N TYR A 599 -22.40 -0.69 -27.47
CA TYR A 599 -22.82 0.37 -28.37
C TYR A 599 -21.94 1.61 -28.20
N PHE A 600 -21.36 2.08 -29.31
CA PHE A 600 -20.56 3.29 -29.42
C PHE A 600 -21.01 4.11 -30.63
N ARG A 601 -21.06 5.44 -30.48
CA ARG A 601 -21.32 6.38 -31.59
C ARG A 601 -20.68 7.75 -31.31
N TRP A 602 -19.91 8.29 -32.25
CA TRP A 602 -19.48 9.69 -32.18
C TRP A 602 -20.69 10.65 -32.21
N ALA A 603 -20.63 11.72 -31.43
CA ALA A 603 -21.58 12.81 -31.59
C ALA A 603 -21.27 13.52 -32.92
N SER A 604 -22.29 13.75 -33.74
CA SER A 604 -22.12 14.45 -35.01
C SER A 604 -21.68 15.88 -34.76
N SER A 605 -20.47 16.21 -35.19
CA SER A 605 -20.04 17.59 -35.33
C SER A 605 -20.98 18.27 -36.33
N LYS A 606 -21.81 19.22 -35.85
CA LYS A 606 -22.35 20.23 -36.74
C LYS A 606 -21.15 20.97 -37.30
N SER A 607 -20.89 20.81 -38.60
CA SER A 607 -19.97 21.69 -39.32
C SER A 607 -20.37 23.13 -39.01
N ARG A 608 -19.40 23.98 -38.67
CA ARG A 608 -19.63 25.42 -38.76
C ARG A 608 -20.00 25.70 -40.23
N PRO A 609 -21.10 26.43 -40.52
CA PRO A 609 -21.28 26.97 -41.86
C PRO A 609 -20.04 27.80 -42.21
N LYS A 610 -19.63 27.72 -43.48
CA LYS A 610 -18.47 28.47 -44.00
C LYS A 610 -18.79 29.95 -44.12
#